data_AF-A0A840MZS2-F1
#
_entry.id   AF-A0A840MZS2-F1
#
_cell.length_a   1.000
_cell.length_b   1.000
_cell.length_c   1.000
_cell.angle_alpha   90.00
_cell.angle_beta   90.00
_cell.angle_gamma   90.00
#
_symmetry.space_group_name_H-M   'P 1'
#
loop_
_entity.id
_entity.type
_entity.pdbx_description
1 polymer ?
#
loop_
_entity_poly.entity_id
_entity_poly.type
_entity_poly.pdbx_seq_one_letter_code
_entity_poly.pdbx_strand_id
1 'polypeptide(L)'
;MTTENVASLVPILRDQIGDVNSWDDVKQLTVRIDRLTQWALPGLLCIGDAAHAMSPVGGVGVNLAVQDAVAAANILFDKFGAGEPSLDDLEDVQQRRLFPTQVTQVMQTVVQDRIINRALSGEDLKPPFVVRVINALPWLQGLTARLFGIGVRPEHVRSPEKT
;
A
#
# COMPACT_ATOMS: atom_id res chain seq x y z
N MET A 1 8.68 -11.66 -23.20
CA MET A 1 9.72 -10.73 -22.70
C MET A 1 10.94 -11.56 -22.36
N THR A 2 12.07 -11.38 -23.04
CA THR A 2 13.32 -12.13 -22.81
C THR A 2 14.18 -11.37 -21.79
N THR A 3 15.10 -12.06 -21.11
CA THR A 3 16.07 -11.44 -20.16
C THR A 3 16.89 -10.32 -20.83
N GLU A 4 17.18 -10.46 -22.12
CA GLU A 4 17.81 -9.45 -22.98
C GLU A 4 16.99 -8.15 -23.07
N ASN A 5 15.67 -8.25 -23.26
CA ASN A 5 14.78 -7.08 -23.27
C ASN A 5 14.72 -6.39 -21.91
N VAL A 6 14.84 -7.15 -20.81
CA VAL A 6 14.88 -6.57 -19.46
C VAL A 6 16.19 -5.81 -19.25
N ALA A 7 17.32 -6.40 -19.63
CA ALA A 7 18.63 -5.77 -19.49
C ALA A 7 18.79 -4.51 -20.36
N SER A 8 18.10 -4.42 -21.50
CA SER A 8 18.08 -3.19 -22.31
C SER A 8 17.23 -2.09 -21.67
N LEU A 9 16.12 -2.45 -21.02
CA LEU A 9 15.21 -1.50 -20.38
C LEU A 9 15.70 -1.05 -19.00
N VAL A 10 16.37 -1.93 -18.25
CA VAL A 10 16.82 -1.71 -16.88
C VAL A 10 18.28 -2.16 -16.75
N PRO A 11 19.24 -1.35 -17.24
CA PRO A 11 20.65 -1.75 -17.37
C PRO A 11 21.33 -2.21 -16.08
N ILE A 12 20.88 -1.72 -14.93
CA ILE A 12 21.44 -2.09 -13.61
C ILE A 12 21.26 -3.59 -13.30
N LEU A 13 20.31 -4.27 -13.95
CA LEU A 13 20.04 -5.69 -13.73
C LEU A 13 20.89 -6.60 -14.63
N ARG A 14 21.71 -6.07 -15.54
CA ARG A 14 22.43 -6.88 -16.54
C ARG A 14 23.28 -7.99 -15.93
N ASP A 15 23.92 -7.72 -14.79
CA ASP A 15 24.85 -8.66 -14.17
C ASP A 15 24.14 -9.76 -13.36
N GLN A 16 22.91 -9.51 -12.90
CA GLN A 16 22.13 -10.44 -12.05
C GLN A 16 20.97 -11.12 -12.80
N ILE A 17 20.54 -10.60 -13.95
CA ILE A 17 19.38 -11.16 -14.68
C ILE A 17 19.63 -12.60 -15.15
N GLY A 18 20.89 -13.02 -15.26
CA GLY A 18 21.29 -14.39 -15.56
C GLY A 18 20.98 -15.41 -14.46
N ASP A 19 20.75 -14.96 -13.22
CA ASP A 19 20.35 -15.84 -12.12
C ASP A 19 18.90 -16.34 -12.26
N VAL A 20 18.09 -15.65 -13.07
CA VAL A 20 16.72 -16.06 -13.43
C VAL A 20 16.81 -16.94 -14.68
N ASN A 21 16.91 -18.25 -14.46
CA ASN A 21 17.14 -19.24 -15.52
C ASN A 21 15.86 -19.58 -16.29
N SER A 22 14.71 -19.55 -15.59
CA SER A 22 13.41 -19.78 -16.20
C SER A 22 12.29 -18.97 -15.53
N TRP A 23 11.12 -18.93 -16.17
CA TRP A 23 9.93 -18.33 -15.56
C TRP A 23 9.43 -19.09 -14.33
N ASP A 24 9.88 -20.32 -14.09
CA ASP A 24 9.54 -21.07 -12.86
C ASP A 24 10.25 -20.50 -11.63
N ASP A 25 11.38 -19.81 -11.83
CA ASP A 25 12.11 -19.06 -10.79
C ASP A 25 11.36 -17.79 -10.37
N VAL A 26 10.38 -17.35 -11.18
CA VAL A 26 9.57 -16.15 -10.93
C VAL A 26 8.21 -16.54 -10.38
N LYS A 27 7.94 -16.18 -9.12
CA LYS A 27 6.61 -16.36 -8.53
C LYS A 27 5.73 -15.14 -8.83
N GLN A 28 4.81 -15.31 -9.77
CA GLN A 28 3.84 -14.27 -10.09
C GLN A 28 2.83 -14.15 -8.95
N LEU A 29 2.87 -13.01 -8.24
CA LEU A 29 1.86 -12.66 -7.28
C LEU A 29 0.67 -12.01 -8.00
N THR A 30 -0.46 -12.72 -8.08
CA THR A 30 -1.71 -12.13 -8.55
C THR A 30 -2.28 -11.25 -7.45
N VAL A 31 -2.01 -9.96 -7.55
CA VAL A 31 -2.54 -8.94 -6.64
C VAL A 31 -3.94 -8.51 -7.05
N ARG A 32 -4.78 -8.20 -6.07
CA ARG A 32 -6.10 -7.57 -6.25
C ARG A 32 -6.17 -6.31 -5.40
N ILE A 33 -6.90 -5.31 -5.91
CA ILE A 33 -7.31 -4.16 -5.11
C ILE A 33 -8.71 -4.46 -4.62
N ASP A 34 -8.82 -4.98 -3.40
CA ASP A 34 -10.08 -5.35 -2.77
C ASP A 34 -10.17 -4.72 -1.39
N ARG A 35 -11.38 -4.61 -0.85
CA ARG A 35 -11.61 -4.09 0.49
C ARG A 35 -12.91 -4.63 1.05
N LEU A 36 -12.86 -5.14 2.27
CA LEU A 36 -14.06 -5.52 3.02
C LEU A 36 -14.94 -4.30 3.27
N THR A 37 -16.26 -4.47 3.10
CA THR A 37 -17.25 -3.46 3.49
C THR A 37 -17.38 -3.35 5.01
N GLN A 38 -17.20 -4.47 5.71
CA GLN A 38 -17.22 -4.59 7.17
C GLN A 38 -15.98 -5.36 7.62
N TRP A 39 -15.16 -4.73 8.46
CA TRP A 39 -13.90 -5.27 8.95
C TRP A 39 -14.08 -5.99 10.28
N ALA A 40 -15.15 -5.67 11.01
CA ALA A 40 -15.41 -6.15 12.36
C ALA A 40 -16.71 -6.97 12.44
N LEU A 41 -16.65 -8.05 13.20
CA LEU A 41 -17.79 -8.79 13.74
C LEU A 41 -17.57 -8.94 15.26
N PRO A 42 -18.59 -9.31 16.06
CA PRO A 42 -18.39 -9.56 17.48
C PRO A 42 -17.22 -10.52 17.73
N GLY A 43 -16.18 -10.04 18.41
CA GLY A 43 -14.97 -10.82 18.72
C GLY A 43 -13.97 -11.01 17.55
N LEU A 44 -14.18 -10.37 16.40
CA LEU A 44 -13.30 -10.50 15.23
C LEU A 44 -13.04 -9.15 14.58
N LEU A 45 -11.77 -8.83 14.33
CA LEU A 45 -11.36 -7.66 13.55
C LEU A 45 -10.32 -8.06 12.50
N CYS A 46 -10.62 -7.77 11.24
CA CYS A 46 -9.69 -7.87 10.13
C CYS A 46 -8.95 -6.54 9.93
N ILE A 47 -7.64 -6.59 9.70
CA ILE A 47 -6.77 -5.44 9.37
C ILE A 47 -5.75 -5.82 8.29
N GLY A 48 -5.08 -4.81 7.71
CA GLY A 48 -4.10 -5.04 6.64
C GLY A 48 -4.71 -5.78 5.44
N ASP A 49 -3.94 -6.67 4.80
CA ASP A 49 -4.36 -7.39 3.59
C ASP A 49 -5.66 -8.21 3.77
N ALA A 50 -5.96 -8.67 4.99
CA ALA A 50 -7.21 -9.36 5.29
C ALA A 50 -8.44 -8.43 5.18
N ALA A 51 -8.27 -7.14 5.45
CA ALA A 51 -9.30 -6.13 5.33
C ALA A 51 -9.26 -5.39 3.99
N HIS A 52 -8.08 -5.22 3.41
CA HIS A 52 -7.86 -4.50 2.17
C HIS A 52 -6.61 -4.98 1.43
N ALA A 53 -6.81 -5.79 0.40
CA ALA A 53 -5.72 -6.14 -0.51
C ALA A 53 -5.35 -4.93 -1.37
N MET A 54 -4.04 -4.72 -1.55
CA MET A 54 -3.48 -3.53 -2.20
C MET A 54 -2.74 -3.89 -3.48
N SER A 55 -2.65 -2.91 -4.38
CA SER A 55 -1.71 -2.97 -5.49
C SER A 55 -0.26 -2.81 -4.98
N PRO A 56 0.75 -3.41 -5.65
CA PRO A 56 2.15 -3.19 -5.30
C PRO A 56 2.63 -1.76 -5.65
N VAL A 57 1.82 -0.99 -6.37
CA VAL A 57 2.14 0.39 -6.77
C VAL A 57 2.52 1.22 -5.56
N GLY A 58 3.76 1.73 -5.58
CA GLY A 58 4.32 2.60 -4.56
C GLY A 58 4.77 1.90 -3.27
N GLY A 59 4.64 0.58 -3.16
CA GLY A 59 5.11 -0.18 -1.99
C GLY A 59 4.44 0.19 -0.66
N VAL A 60 3.23 0.76 -0.71
CA VAL A 60 2.58 1.41 0.46
C VAL A 60 1.75 0.47 1.33
N GLY A 61 1.42 -0.73 0.85
CA GLY A 61 0.48 -1.65 1.51
C GLY A 61 0.93 -2.02 2.92
N VAL A 62 2.20 -2.41 3.08
CA VAL A 62 2.77 -2.79 4.39
C VAL A 62 2.71 -1.63 5.38
N ASN A 63 3.04 -0.41 4.95
CA ASN A 63 2.99 0.76 5.82
C ASN A 63 1.56 1.03 6.32
N LEU A 64 0.57 0.85 5.45
CA LEU A 64 -0.83 1.02 5.82
C LEU A 64 -1.29 -0.08 6.80
N ALA A 65 -0.92 -1.34 6.56
CA ALA A 65 -1.23 -2.46 7.45
C ALA A 65 -0.59 -2.29 8.84
N VAL A 66 0.66 -1.83 8.92
CA VAL A 66 1.31 -1.49 10.21
C VAL A 66 0.54 -0.39 10.92
N GLN A 67 0.09 0.64 10.20
CA GLN A 67 -0.71 1.69 10.81
C GLN A 67 -2.07 1.18 11.31
N ASP A 68 -2.70 0.22 10.63
CA ASP A 68 -3.93 -0.40 11.15
C ASP A 68 -3.68 -1.12 12.46
N ALA A 69 -2.55 -1.84 12.58
CA ALA A 69 -2.15 -2.48 13.82
C ALA A 69 -1.91 -1.46 14.94
N VAL A 70 -1.25 -0.32 14.64
CA VAL A 70 -1.06 0.77 15.61
C VAL A 70 -2.39 1.40 16.02
N ALA A 71 -3.31 1.64 15.09
CA ALA A 71 -4.63 2.17 15.42
C ALA A 71 -5.44 1.20 16.26
N ALA A 72 -5.44 -0.09 15.91
CA ALA A 72 -6.10 -1.14 16.68
C ALA A 72 -5.54 -1.19 18.10
N ALA A 73 -4.21 -1.17 18.27
CA ALA A 73 -3.59 -1.13 19.59
C ALA A 73 -4.02 0.12 20.38
N ASN A 74 -3.95 1.30 19.76
CA ASN A 74 -4.32 2.56 20.43
C ASN A 74 -5.79 2.61 20.87
N ILE A 75 -6.71 2.00 20.11
CA ILE A 75 -8.14 2.04 20.38
C ILE A 75 -8.55 0.93 21.36
N LEU A 76 -7.98 -0.27 21.20
CA LEU A 76 -8.46 -1.48 21.88
C LEU A 76 -7.69 -1.84 23.15
N PHE A 77 -6.47 -1.33 23.35
CA PHE A 77 -5.61 -1.75 24.47
C PHE A 77 -6.31 -1.63 25.84
N ASP A 78 -6.86 -0.45 26.16
CA ASP A 78 -7.54 -0.23 27.45
C ASP A 78 -8.83 -1.05 27.57
N LYS A 79 -9.47 -1.37 26.43
CA LYS A 79 -10.71 -2.16 26.38
C LYS A 79 -10.47 -3.59 26.83
N PHE A 80 -9.35 -4.19 26.41
CA PHE A 80 -8.92 -5.51 26.88
C PHE A 80 -8.61 -5.54 28.39
N GLY A 81 -8.18 -4.41 28.97
CA GLY A 81 -7.98 -4.29 30.42
C GLY A 81 -9.30 -4.20 31.21
N ALA A 82 -10.37 -3.70 30.58
CA ALA A 82 -11.69 -3.55 31.18
C ALA A 82 -12.65 -4.72 30.89
N GLY A 83 -12.25 -5.66 30.02
CA GLY A 83 -13.07 -6.79 29.57
C GLY A 83 -12.80 -7.14 28.11
N GLU A 84 -13.83 -7.59 27.40
CA GLU A 84 -13.74 -7.80 25.95
C GLU A 84 -14.19 -6.53 25.21
N PRO A 85 -13.49 -6.10 24.15
CA PRO A 85 -13.94 -4.99 23.32
C PRO A 85 -15.33 -5.29 22.72
N SER A 86 -16.19 -4.28 22.73
CA SER A 86 -17.50 -4.36 22.06
C SER A 86 -17.34 -4.31 20.54
N LEU A 87 -18.40 -4.66 19.79
CA LEU A 87 -18.40 -4.49 18.34
C LEU A 87 -18.15 -3.03 17.95
N ASP A 88 -18.74 -2.08 18.66
CA ASP A 88 -18.56 -0.64 18.40
C ASP A 88 -17.08 -0.23 18.54
N ASP A 89 -16.37 -0.76 19.55
CA ASP A 89 -14.93 -0.51 19.73
C ASP A 89 -14.11 -1.06 18.54
N LEU A 90 -14.49 -2.20 17.97
CA LEU A 90 -13.84 -2.77 16.80
C LEU A 90 -14.16 -1.97 15.53
N GLU A 91 -15.39 -1.50 15.38
CA GLU A 91 -15.82 -0.64 14.27
C GLU A 91 -15.12 0.72 14.28
N ASP A 92 -14.77 1.26 15.45
CA ASP A 92 -13.97 2.48 15.57
C ASP A 92 -12.61 2.35 14.84
N VAL A 93 -12.01 1.15 14.84
CA VAL A 93 -10.78 0.90 14.07
C VAL A 93 -11.06 1.02 12.57
N GLN A 94 -12.14 0.42 12.08
CA GLN A 94 -12.54 0.54 10.67
C GLN A 94 -12.80 2.00 10.31
N GLN A 95 -13.59 2.73 11.08
CA GLN A 95 -13.90 4.13 10.83
C GLN A 95 -12.63 4.99 10.77
N ARG A 96 -11.67 4.70 11.66
CA ARG A 96 -10.39 5.41 11.73
C ARG A 96 -9.50 5.17 10.51
N ARG A 97 -9.53 3.95 9.95
CA ARG A 97 -8.62 3.46 8.90
C ARG A 97 -9.22 3.39 7.50
N LEU A 98 -10.53 3.50 7.36
CA LEU A 98 -11.21 3.44 6.06
C LEU A 98 -10.80 4.59 5.13
N PHE A 99 -10.72 5.81 5.65
CA PHE A 99 -10.32 6.99 4.86
C PHE A 99 -8.91 6.84 4.23
N PRO A 100 -7.82 6.61 4.98
CA PRO A 100 -6.49 6.47 4.38
C PRO A 100 -6.40 5.28 3.42
N THR A 101 -7.13 4.19 3.70
CA THR A 101 -7.24 3.01 2.80
C THR A 101 -7.86 3.39 1.47
N GLN A 102 -9.02 4.06 1.48
CA GLN A 102 -9.71 4.49 0.27
C GLN A 102 -8.88 5.44 -0.59
N VAL A 103 -8.27 6.46 0.03
CA VAL A 103 -7.43 7.42 -0.70
C VAL A 103 -6.25 6.73 -1.37
N THR A 104 -5.62 5.80 -0.65
CA THR A 104 -4.49 5.03 -1.17
C THR A 104 -4.90 4.16 -2.35
N GLN A 105 -6.00 3.40 -2.24
CA GLN A 105 -6.49 2.55 -3.33
C GLN A 105 -6.89 3.38 -4.56
N VAL A 106 -7.55 4.53 -4.38
CA VAL A 106 -7.90 5.43 -5.49
C VAL A 106 -6.64 5.91 -6.21
N MET A 107 -5.61 6.33 -5.46
CA MET A 107 -4.33 6.74 -6.05
C MET A 107 -3.68 5.59 -6.84
N GLN A 108 -3.68 4.38 -6.27
CA GLN A 108 -3.10 3.20 -6.91
C GLN A 108 -3.83 2.84 -8.21
N THR A 109 -5.17 2.83 -8.23
CA THR A 109 -5.96 2.59 -9.44
C THR A 109 -5.66 3.64 -10.51
N VAL A 110 -5.58 4.92 -10.13
CA VAL A 110 -5.24 6.01 -11.07
C VAL A 110 -3.85 5.81 -11.68
N VAL A 111 -2.85 5.46 -10.87
CA VAL A 111 -1.48 5.20 -11.35
C VAL A 111 -1.45 3.96 -12.25
N GLN A 112 -2.12 2.88 -11.85
CA GLN A 112 -2.21 1.65 -12.62
C GLN A 112 -2.81 1.90 -14.01
N ASP A 113 -3.96 2.57 -14.07
CA ASP A 113 -4.70 2.76 -15.31
C ASP A 113 -4.07 3.81 -16.23
N ARG A 114 -3.58 4.92 -15.65
CA ARG A 114 -3.11 6.08 -16.45
C ARG A 114 -1.63 6.05 -16.78
N ILE A 115 -0.83 5.26 -16.06
CA ILE A 115 0.63 5.20 -16.23
C ILE A 115 1.05 3.78 -16.62
N ILE A 116 0.78 2.78 -15.78
CA ILE A 116 1.33 1.43 -15.97
C ILE A 116 0.68 0.74 -17.16
N ASN A 117 -0.65 0.66 -17.21
CA ASN A 117 -1.36 -0.02 -18.29
C ASN A 117 -1.09 0.63 -19.66
N ARG A 118 -0.97 1.97 -19.70
CA ARG A 118 -0.56 2.70 -20.92
C ARG A 118 0.88 2.45 -21.33
N ALA A 119 1.78 2.28 -20.37
CA ALA A 119 3.16 1.93 -20.67
C ALA A 119 3.28 0.55 -21.29
N LEU A 120 2.46 -0.40 -20.80
CA LEU A 120 2.45 -1.78 -21.28
C LEU A 120 1.74 -1.94 -22.62
N SER A 121 0.84 -1.04 -23.00
CA SER A 121 0.15 -1.09 -24.30
C SER A 121 0.99 -0.61 -25.48
N GLY A 122 2.23 -0.15 -25.25
CA GLY A 122 3.15 0.30 -26.30
C GLY A 122 2.79 1.65 -26.93
N GLU A 123 1.92 2.44 -26.29
CA GLU A 123 1.68 3.82 -26.69
C GLU A 123 2.89 4.71 -26.35
N ASP A 124 3.12 5.76 -27.14
CA ASP A 124 4.17 6.75 -26.87
C ASP A 124 4.01 7.33 -25.45
N LEU A 125 4.87 6.88 -24.53
CA LEU A 125 4.89 7.26 -23.13
C LEU A 125 5.37 8.70 -22.95
N LYS A 126 4.49 9.67 -23.20
CA LYS A 126 4.70 11.04 -22.72
C LYS A 126 4.30 11.10 -21.25
N PRO A 127 5.21 11.43 -20.31
CA PRO A 127 4.86 11.51 -18.90
C PRO A 127 3.71 12.50 -18.72
N PRO A 128 2.64 12.12 -17.99
CA PRO A 128 1.51 12.99 -17.72
C PRO A 128 1.99 14.34 -17.18
N PHE A 129 1.27 15.42 -17.51
CA PHE A 129 1.66 16.77 -17.09
C PHE A 129 1.94 16.86 -15.58
N VAL A 130 1.13 16.19 -14.76
CA VAL A 130 1.32 16.10 -13.30
C VAL A 130 2.67 15.51 -12.92
N VAL A 131 3.09 14.41 -13.57
CA VAL A 131 4.39 13.77 -13.30
C VAL A 131 5.54 14.72 -13.67
N ARG A 132 5.41 15.44 -14.79
CA ARG A 132 6.42 16.44 -15.19
C ARG A 132 6.54 17.59 -14.18
N VAL A 133 5.43 18.08 -13.64
CA VAL A 133 5.43 19.12 -12.60
C VAL A 133 6.07 18.63 -11.31
N ILE A 134 5.72 17.42 -10.85
CA ILE A 134 6.34 16.81 -9.67
C ILE A 134 7.85 16.68 -9.88
N ASN A 135 8.28 16.20 -11.05
CA ASN A 135 9.70 16.05 -11.35
C ASN A 135 10.47 17.38 -11.45
N ALA A 136 9.79 18.48 -11.78
CA ALA A 136 10.41 19.79 -11.90
C ALA A 136 10.54 20.54 -10.56
N LEU A 137 9.79 20.15 -9.51
CA LEU A 137 9.71 20.87 -8.25
C LEU A 137 10.18 19.97 -7.07
N PRO A 138 11.39 20.19 -6.51
CA PRO A 138 11.97 19.31 -5.48
C PRO A 138 11.10 19.13 -4.23
N TRP A 139 10.38 20.17 -3.81
CA TRP A 139 9.50 20.08 -2.65
C TRP A 139 8.28 19.17 -2.91
N LEU A 140 7.79 19.11 -4.16
CA LEU A 140 6.74 18.16 -4.55
C LEU A 140 7.25 16.73 -4.54
N GLN A 141 8.49 16.49 -5.01
CA GLN A 141 9.12 15.18 -4.90
C GLN A 141 9.21 14.73 -3.44
N GLY A 142 9.62 15.63 -2.53
CA GLY A 142 9.65 15.37 -1.09
C GLY A 142 8.27 15.05 -0.51
N LEU A 143 7.23 15.79 -0.94
CA LEU A 143 5.85 15.51 -0.53
C LEU A 143 5.36 14.15 -1.03
N THR A 144 5.62 13.84 -2.30
CA THR A 144 5.27 12.56 -2.92
C THR A 144 6.00 11.40 -2.24
N ALA A 145 7.30 11.55 -1.98
CA ALA A 145 8.08 10.55 -1.24
C ALA A 145 7.54 10.35 0.17
N ARG A 146 7.15 11.42 0.88
CA ARG A 146 6.53 11.33 2.20
C ARG A 146 5.17 10.65 2.15
N LEU A 147 4.37 10.91 1.12
CA LEU A 147 3.07 10.28 0.91
C LEU A 147 3.23 8.76 0.73
N PHE A 148 4.17 8.32 -0.11
CA PHE A 148 4.45 6.89 -0.31
C PHE A 148 5.11 6.25 0.93
N GLY A 149 6.05 6.95 1.57
CA GLY A 149 6.80 6.43 2.71
C GLY A 149 6.01 6.39 4.03
N ILE A 150 5.14 7.36 4.29
CA ILE A 150 4.44 7.51 5.58
C ILE A 150 2.92 7.37 5.43
N GLY A 151 2.35 7.65 4.24
CA GLY A 151 0.91 7.56 4.00
C GLY A 151 0.12 8.83 4.34
N VAL A 152 -1.19 8.76 4.08
CA VAL A 152 -2.12 9.90 4.11
C VAL A 152 -2.47 10.35 5.53
N ARG A 153 -2.60 9.41 6.47
CA ARG A 153 -2.97 9.67 7.87
C ARG A 153 -2.17 8.76 8.80
N PRO A 154 -0.90 9.13 9.10
CA PRO A 154 0.00 8.31 9.89
C PRO A 154 -0.53 8.05 11.30
N GLU A 155 -0.38 6.83 11.79
CA GLU A 155 -0.58 6.52 13.20
C GLU A 155 0.72 6.62 13.97
N HIS A 156 0.60 7.00 15.24
CA HIS A 156 1.70 7.00 16.20
C HIS A 156 1.24 6.20 17.41
N VAL A 157 2.16 5.44 18.01
CA VAL A 157 1.85 4.66 19.21
C VAL A 157 1.50 5.61 20.36
N ARG A 158 0.37 5.35 21.01
CA ARG A 158 -0.15 6.07 22.17
C ARG A 158 -0.57 5.12 23.29
N SER A 159 -0.65 3.82 23.01
CA SER A 159 -0.88 2.81 24.03
C SER A 159 0.22 2.89 25.11
N PRO A 160 -0.14 2.73 26.40
CA PRO A 160 0.82 2.74 27.49
C PRO A 160 2.00 1.78 27.26
N GLU A 161 3.19 2.16 27.71
CA GLU A 161 4.30 1.22 27.82
C GLU A 161 4.00 0.18 28.90
N LYS A 162 4.40 -1.07 28.67
CA LYS A 162 4.22 -2.15 29.64
C LYS A 162 5.09 -1.87 30.87
N THR A 163 4.46 -1.53 31.99
CA THR A 163 5.09 -1.42 33.31
C THR A 163 5.47 -2.78 33.88
#